data_AF-A0A9E1UR54-F1
#
_entry.id   AF-A0A9E1UR54-F1
#
_cell.length_a   1.000
_cell.length_b   1.000
_cell.length_c   1.000
_cell.angle_alpha   90.00
_cell.angle_beta   90.00
_cell.angle_gamma   90.00
#
_symmetry.space_group_name_H-M   'P 1'
#
loop_
_entity.id
_entity.type
_entity.pdbx_description
1 polymer ?
#
loop_
_entity_poly.entity_id
_entity_poly.type
_entity_poly.pdbx_seq_one_letter_code
_entity_poly.pdbx_strand_id
1 'polypeptide(L)'
;SVAQALEFYGPVEDALKQKLAPVAARRALAAIEGEFGFTLPKGSLKGLTELAGLPYAHHQFQEIVSFMTGRRPNRCSPADMKRDGLVKSLVIVYEGENAVAKIRDVLGPTDPSKAPGGTVRSEFGSTIMVNTAHASDSPENAAREIEILRMDESNFTQVVRRAIAETSN
;
A
#
# COMPACT_ATOMS: atom_id res chain seq x y z
N SER A 1 5.35 -11.99 5.38
CA SER A 1 4.58 -12.09 6.65
C SER A 1 3.81 -10.79 6.92
N VAL A 2 2.99 -10.72 7.98
CA VAL A 2 2.33 -9.45 8.39
C VAL A 2 3.35 -8.42 8.85
N ALA A 3 4.38 -8.85 9.59
CA ALA A 3 5.45 -7.99 10.06
C ALA A 3 6.19 -7.30 8.89
N GLN A 4 6.58 -8.07 7.88
CA GLN A 4 7.23 -7.53 6.68
C GLN A 4 6.31 -6.58 5.91
N ALA A 5 5.02 -6.89 5.79
CA ALA A 5 4.07 -6.01 5.09
C ALA A 5 3.87 -4.68 5.83
N LEU A 6 3.84 -4.68 7.17
CA LEU A 6 3.78 -3.45 7.97
C LEU A 6 5.01 -2.57 7.74
N GLU A 7 6.20 -3.17 7.67
CA GLU A 7 7.45 -2.46 7.36
C GLU A 7 7.47 -1.92 5.92
N PHE A 8 7.05 -2.74 4.96
CA PHE A 8 7.01 -2.40 3.54
C PHE A 8 6.07 -1.22 3.28
N TYR A 9 4.83 -1.30 3.76
CA TYR A 9 3.78 -0.32 3.53
C TYR A 9 3.73 0.81 4.56
N GLY A 10 4.57 0.80 5.61
CA GLY A 10 4.56 1.81 6.68
C GLY A 10 4.40 3.27 6.20
N PRO A 11 5.17 3.73 5.19
CA PRO A 11 5.03 5.10 4.66
C PRO A 11 3.63 5.44 4.12
N VAL A 12 2.87 4.43 3.68
CA VAL A 12 1.50 4.60 3.18
C VAL A 12 0.55 4.99 4.30
N GLU A 13 0.77 4.53 5.53
CA GLU A 13 -0.11 4.83 6.66
C GLU A 13 -0.20 6.33 6.91
N ASP A 14 0.92 7.04 6.90
CA ASP A 14 0.96 8.49 7.11
C ASP A 14 0.31 9.25 5.95
N ALA A 15 0.53 8.79 4.72
CA ALA A 15 -0.14 9.34 3.55
C ALA A 15 -1.67 9.19 3.63
N LEU A 16 -2.16 8.04 4.13
CA LEU A 16 -3.58 7.80 4.36
C LEU A 16 -4.13 8.67 5.49
N LYS A 17 -3.39 8.84 6.59
CA LYS A 17 -3.80 9.75 7.68
C LYS A 17 -3.97 11.19 7.16
N GLN A 18 -3.03 11.69 6.38
CA GLN A 18 -3.10 13.05 5.82
C GLN A 18 -4.26 13.22 4.84
N LYS A 19 -4.49 12.23 3.97
CA LYS A 19 -5.47 12.34 2.87
C LYS A 19 -6.89 11.92 3.28
N LEU A 20 -7.03 10.82 4.01
CA LEU A 20 -8.33 10.22 4.32
C LEU A 20 -8.94 10.72 5.63
N ALA A 21 -8.13 11.04 6.65
CA ALA A 21 -8.69 11.46 7.94
C ALA A 21 -9.59 12.71 7.82
N PRO A 22 -9.21 13.78 7.09
CA PRO A 22 -10.08 14.95 6.92
C PRO A 22 -11.36 14.64 6.12
N VAL A 23 -11.27 13.72 5.15
CA VAL A 23 -12.43 13.29 4.33
C VAL A 23 -13.43 12.52 5.20
N ALA A 24 -12.94 11.56 5.98
CA ALA A 24 -13.76 10.79 6.90
C ALA A 24 -14.38 11.68 7.99
N ALA A 25 -13.62 12.64 8.53
CA ALA A 25 -14.14 13.60 9.51
C ALA A 25 -15.31 14.44 8.96
N ARG A 26 -15.20 14.93 7.71
CA ARG A 26 -16.30 15.66 7.05
C ARG A 26 -17.51 14.78 6.79
N ARG A 27 -17.30 13.51 6.43
CA ARG A 27 -18.41 12.54 6.28
C ARG A 27 -19.10 12.26 7.61
N ALA A 28 -18.33 12.11 8.70
CA ALA A 28 -18.87 11.94 10.04
C ALA A 28 -19.66 13.18 10.49
N LEU A 29 -19.12 14.37 10.25
CA LEU A 29 -19.81 15.64 10.51
C LEU A 29 -21.17 15.67 9.80
N ALA A 30 -21.18 15.47 8.47
CA ALA A 30 -22.41 15.49 7.68
C ALA A 30 -23.41 14.41 8.11
N ALA A 31 -22.93 13.22 8.49
CA ALA A 31 -23.80 12.15 8.97
C ALA A 31 -24.45 12.49 10.33
N ILE A 32 -23.69 13.05 11.28
CA ILE A 32 -24.22 13.47 12.58
C ILE A 32 -25.24 14.60 12.41
N GLU A 33 -24.88 15.65 11.66
CA GLU A 33 -25.79 16.78 11.47
C GLU A 33 -27.06 16.38 10.71
N GLY A 34 -26.92 15.50 9.71
CA GLY A 34 -28.05 14.97 8.94
C GLY A 34 -28.98 14.08 9.75
N GLU A 35 -28.44 13.20 10.61
CA GLU A 35 -29.24 12.27 11.41
C GLU A 35 -29.94 12.95 12.59
N PHE A 36 -29.24 13.84 13.29
CA PHE A 36 -29.75 14.46 14.53
C PHE A 36 -30.38 15.84 14.31
N GLY A 37 -30.28 16.42 13.11
CA GLY A 37 -30.95 17.67 12.76
C GLY A 37 -30.42 18.92 13.45
N PHE A 38 -29.15 18.93 13.86
CA PHE A 38 -28.48 20.09 14.44
C PHE A 38 -27.09 20.29 13.84
N THR A 39 -26.57 21.53 13.90
CA THR A 39 -25.21 21.86 13.42
C THR A 39 -24.20 21.77 14.56
N LEU A 40 -23.07 21.11 14.31
CA LEU A 40 -21.97 21.04 15.26
C LEU A 40 -21.17 22.35 15.28
N PRO A 41 -20.56 22.72 16.43
CA PRO A 41 -19.70 23.90 16.50
C PRO A 41 -18.58 23.89 15.45
N LYS A 42 -18.18 25.07 14.95
CA LYS A 42 -17.15 25.21 13.88
C LYS A 42 -15.82 24.50 14.20
N GLY A 43 -15.47 24.33 15.47
CA GLY A 43 -14.25 23.62 15.91
C GLY A 43 -14.36 22.08 15.92
N SER A 44 -15.56 21.51 15.77
CA SER A 44 -15.80 20.08 15.92
C SER A 44 -15.11 19.23 14.87
N LEU A 45 -14.80 19.78 13.69
CA LEU A 45 -14.12 19.03 12.62
C LEU A 45 -12.74 18.52 13.06
N LYS A 46 -12.01 19.29 13.89
CA LYS A 46 -10.73 18.84 14.44
C LYS A 46 -10.92 17.62 15.34
N GLY A 47 -11.87 17.69 16.28
CA GLY A 47 -12.20 16.58 17.17
C GLY A 47 -12.67 15.33 16.39
N LEU A 48 -13.49 15.51 15.36
CA LEU A 48 -13.90 14.40 14.48
C LEU A 48 -12.76 13.82 13.65
N THR A 49 -11.77 14.63 13.28
CA THR A 49 -10.55 14.15 12.61
C THR A 49 -9.76 13.23 13.54
N GLU A 50 -9.61 13.60 14.81
CA GLU A 50 -8.91 12.79 15.81
C GLU A 50 -9.70 11.52 16.19
N LEU A 51 -11.01 11.64 16.44
CA LEU A 51 -11.84 10.55 16.94
C LEU A 51 -12.33 9.56 15.88
N ALA A 52 -12.55 10.03 14.64
CA ALA A 52 -13.08 9.19 13.57
C ALA A 52 -12.14 9.13 12.36
N GLY A 53 -11.56 10.27 11.97
CA GLY A 53 -10.70 10.38 10.80
C GLY A 53 -9.43 9.53 10.88
N LEU A 54 -8.63 9.70 11.94
CA LEU A 54 -7.38 8.98 12.13
C LEU A 54 -7.61 7.46 12.30
N PRO A 55 -8.57 7.00 13.14
CA PRO A 55 -8.90 5.58 13.21
C PRO A 55 -9.38 5.00 11.87
N TYR A 56 -10.16 5.76 11.09
CA TYR A 56 -10.58 5.32 9.77
C TYR A 56 -9.38 5.16 8.82
N ALA A 57 -8.46 6.13 8.79
CA ALA A 57 -7.25 6.03 7.97
C ALA A 57 -6.36 4.83 8.38
N HIS A 58 -6.18 4.62 9.69
CA HIS A 58 -5.47 3.46 10.21
C HIS A 58 -6.18 2.14 9.85
N HIS A 59 -7.51 2.11 9.90
CA HIS A 59 -8.28 0.95 9.46
C HIS A 59 -8.07 0.67 7.97
N GLN A 60 -8.07 1.68 7.10
CA GLN A 60 -7.77 1.49 5.68
C GLN A 60 -6.35 0.94 5.45
N PHE A 61 -5.37 1.40 6.21
CA PHE A 61 -4.01 0.84 6.18
C PHE A 61 -4.00 -0.64 6.59
N GLN A 62 -4.71 -1.00 7.66
CA GLN A 62 -4.84 -2.39 8.07
C GLN A 62 -5.49 -3.26 7.01
N GLU A 63 -6.46 -2.74 6.24
CA GLU A 63 -7.07 -3.48 5.14
C GLU A 63 -6.09 -3.72 3.98
N ILE A 64 -5.17 -2.79 3.69
CA ILE A 64 -4.08 -3.03 2.71
C ILE A 64 -3.21 -4.21 3.16
N VAL A 65 -2.73 -4.16 4.40
CA VAL A 65 -1.89 -5.24 4.93
C VAL A 65 -2.66 -6.56 4.98
N SER A 66 -3.95 -6.52 5.33
CA SER A 66 -4.83 -7.69 5.34
C SER A 66 -5.01 -8.28 3.95
N PHE A 67 -5.19 -7.43 2.93
CA PHE A 67 -5.31 -7.84 1.54
C PHE A 67 -4.03 -8.53 1.06
N MET A 68 -2.88 -7.91 1.31
CA MET A 68 -1.58 -8.41 0.85
C MET A 68 -1.12 -9.69 1.56
N THR A 69 -1.58 -9.91 2.79
CA THR A 69 -1.10 -11.03 3.63
C THR A 69 -2.16 -12.08 3.93
N GLY A 70 -3.44 -11.80 3.66
CA GLY A 70 -4.58 -12.62 4.10
C GLY A 70 -4.80 -12.65 5.61
N ARG A 71 -4.12 -11.81 6.39
CA ARG A 71 -4.20 -11.79 7.86
C ARG A 71 -4.37 -10.36 8.37
N ARG A 72 -5.29 -10.18 9.32
CA ARG A 72 -5.55 -8.86 9.91
C ARG A 72 -4.51 -8.50 10.96
N PRO A 73 -3.75 -7.39 10.81
CA PRO A 73 -2.67 -7.03 11.74
C PRO A 73 -3.12 -6.95 13.20
N ASN A 74 -4.25 -6.29 13.47
CA ASN A 74 -4.80 -6.12 14.81
C ASN A 74 -5.40 -7.39 15.43
N ARG A 75 -5.45 -8.50 14.69
CA ARG A 75 -5.91 -9.81 15.18
C ARG A 75 -4.82 -10.87 15.13
N CYS A 76 -3.59 -10.49 14.76
CA CYS A 76 -2.46 -11.40 14.74
C CYS A 76 -1.75 -11.43 16.09
N SER A 77 -1.49 -12.63 16.59
CA SER A 77 -0.53 -12.81 17.69
C SER A 77 0.88 -12.42 17.21
N PRO A 78 1.81 -12.05 18.13
CA PRO A 78 3.20 -11.77 17.74
C PRO A 78 3.88 -12.92 17.00
N ALA A 79 3.51 -14.17 17.30
CA ALA A 79 4.01 -15.34 16.59
C ALA A 79 3.44 -15.41 15.16
N ASP A 80 2.14 -15.17 14.99
CA ASP A 80 1.50 -15.18 13.68
C ASP A 80 1.93 -14.03 12.78
N MET A 81 2.35 -12.89 13.35
CA MET A 81 2.85 -11.76 12.58
C MET A 81 4.08 -12.12 11.73
N LYS A 82 4.90 -13.06 12.20
CA LYS A 82 6.13 -13.50 11.53
C LYS A 82 5.91 -14.67 10.57
N ARG A 83 4.78 -15.37 10.66
CA ARG A 83 4.44 -16.47 9.76
C ARG A 83 4.14 -15.95 8.35
N ASP A 84 4.22 -16.85 7.38
CA ASP A 84 3.85 -16.56 6.00
C ASP A 84 2.40 -16.08 5.89
N GLY A 85 2.20 -15.17 4.93
CA GLY A 85 0.87 -14.75 4.54
C GLY A 85 0.08 -15.91 3.95
N LEU A 86 -1.24 -15.80 4.00
CA LEU A 86 -2.16 -16.74 3.36
C LEU A 86 -2.37 -16.43 1.87
N VAL A 87 -1.96 -15.24 1.43
CA VAL A 87 -2.05 -14.77 0.04
C VAL A 87 -0.67 -14.82 -0.59
N LYS A 88 -0.61 -15.26 -1.85
CA LYS A 88 0.61 -15.25 -2.66
C LYS A 88 0.75 -13.92 -3.38
N SER A 89 1.95 -13.34 -3.33
CA SER A 89 2.31 -12.16 -4.10
C SER A 89 3.48 -12.51 -5.01
N LEU A 90 3.47 -11.97 -6.23
CA LEU A 90 4.62 -12.04 -7.13
C LEU A 90 5.47 -10.79 -6.93
N VAL A 91 6.77 -11.00 -6.71
CA VAL A 91 7.76 -9.93 -6.57
C VAL A 91 8.68 -9.98 -7.77
N ILE A 92 8.91 -8.83 -8.40
CA ILE A 92 9.81 -8.68 -9.54
C ILE A 92 10.70 -7.47 -9.27
N VAL A 93 12.01 -7.65 -9.44
CA VAL A 93 12.99 -6.56 -9.39
C VAL A 93 13.48 -6.28 -10.80
N TYR A 94 13.37 -5.03 -11.23
CA TYR A 94 13.82 -4.58 -12.54
C TYR A 94 15.10 -3.78 -12.39
N GLU A 95 16.08 -4.07 -13.26
CA GLU A 95 17.32 -3.32 -13.37
C GLU A 95 17.39 -2.64 -14.74
N GLY A 96 17.92 -1.42 -14.77
CA GLY A 96 18.15 -0.68 -16.00
C GLY A 96 18.05 0.83 -15.80
N GLU A 97 18.44 1.56 -16.84
CA GLU A 97 18.38 3.02 -16.82
C GLU A 97 16.93 3.49 -16.66
N ASN A 98 16.70 4.36 -15.67
CA ASN A 98 15.38 4.92 -15.33
C ASN A 98 14.31 3.84 -15.05
N ALA A 99 14.69 2.66 -14.54
CA ALA A 99 13.78 1.53 -14.31
C ALA A 99 12.54 1.91 -13.48
N VAL A 100 12.72 2.65 -12.37
CA VAL A 100 11.60 3.07 -11.51
C VAL A 100 10.57 3.88 -12.28
N ALA A 101 11.00 4.88 -13.05
CA ALA A 101 10.10 5.72 -13.85
C ALA A 101 9.40 4.90 -14.94
N LYS A 102 10.15 4.10 -15.70
CA LYS A 102 9.61 3.25 -16.77
C LYS A 102 8.55 2.27 -16.26
N ILE A 103 8.79 1.63 -15.13
CA ILE A 103 7.81 0.69 -14.56
C ILE A 103 6.57 1.43 -14.06
N ARG A 104 6.71 2.62 -13.46
CA ARG A 104 5.56 3.43 -13.08
C ARG A 104 4.71 3.85 -14.27
N ASP A 105 5.34 4.17 -15.40
CA ASP A 105 4.64 4.53 -16.63
C ASP A 105 3.85 3.33 -17.20
N VAL A 106 4.44 2.13 -17.16
CA VAL A 106 3.76 0.88 -17.55
C VAL A 106 2.56 0.59 -16.66
N LEU A 107 2.69 0.82 -15.35
CA LEU A 107 1.58 0.62 -14.42
C LEU A 107 0.47 1.66 -14.60
N GLY A 108 0.85 2.90 -14.87
CA GLY A 108 -0.06 4.05 -14.87
C GLY A 108 -0.38 4.58 -13.46
N PRO A 109 -1.16 5.67 -13.37
CA PRO A 109 -1.62 6.28 -12.11
C PRO A 109 -2.26 5.28 -11.13
N THR A 110 -2.14 5.54 -9.83
CA THR A 110 -2.70 4.68 -8.75
C THR A 110 -4.20 4.45 -8.87
N ASP A 111 -4.94 5.40 -9.44
CA ASP A 111 -6.37 5.34 -9.70
C ASP A 111 -6.60 4.79 -11.12
N PRO A 112 -7.10 3.54 -11.27
CA PRO A 112 -7.38 2.94 -12.58
C PRO A 112 -8.23 3.81 -13.50
N SER A 113 -9.21 4.55 -12.94
CA SER A 113 -10.13 5.39 -13.72
C SER A 113 -9.45 6.61 -14.36
N LYS A 114 -8.24 6.95 -13.91
CA LYS A 114 -7.42 8.05 -14.43
C LYS A 114 -6.23 7.54 -15.23
N ALA A 115 -6.07 6.23 -15.37
CA ALA A 115 -4.94 5.64 -16.05
C ALA A 115 -5.16 5.62 -17.57
N PRO A 116 -4.15 5.98 -18.39
CA PRO A 116 -4.26 5.87 -19.85
C PRO A 116 -4.51 4.42 -20.27
N GLY A 117 -5.30 4.21 -21.33
CA GLY A 117 -5.54 2.87 -21.89
C GLY A 117 -4.23 2.16 -22.28
N GLY A 118 -4.20 0.84 -22.11
CA GLY A 118 -3.01 0.02 -22.31
C GLY A 118 -2.02 0.01 -21.13
N THR A 119 -2.26 0.79 -20.06
CA THR A 119 -1.49 0.65 -18.81
C THR A 119 -2.07 -0.48 -17.95
N VAL A 120 -1.22 -1.14 -17.15
CA VAL A 120 -1.64 -2.30 -16.33
C VAL A 120 -2.84 -1.95 -15.43
N ARG A 121 -2.83 -0.78 -14.79
CA ARG A 121 -3.91 -0.36 -13.90
C ARG A 121 -5.20 -0.05 -14.64
N SER A 122 -5.13 0.51 -15.86
CA SER A 122 -6.32 0.76 -16.67
C SER A 122 -7.03 -0.52 -17.10
N GLU A 123 -6.24 -1.56 -17.45
CA GLU A 123 -6.77 -2.82 -18.00
C GLU A 123 -7.27 -3.78 -16.91
N PHE A 124 -6.60 -3.79 -15.75
CA PHE A 124 -6.80 -4.83 -14.73
C PHE A 124 -7.18 -4.29 -13.34
N GLY A 125 -7.18 -2.98 -13.14
CA GLY A 125 -7.49 -2.36 -11.86
C GLY A 125 -8.98 -2.12 -11.67
N SER A 126 -9.52 -2.42 -10.49
CA SER A 126 -10.93 -2.17 -10.17
C SER A 126 -11.14 -0.85 -9.40
N THR A 127 -10.28 -0.58 -8.43
CA THR A 127 -10.39 0.60 -7.55
C THR A 127 -9.01 1.09 -7.15
N ILE A 128 -8.92 2.24 -6.48
CA ILE A 128 -7.65 2.75 -5.92
C ILE A 128 -7.00 1.73 -4.97
N MET A 129 -7.79 0.99 -4.19
CA MET A 129 -7.30 -0.01 -3.24
C MET A 129 -6.98 -1.37 -3.88
N VAL A 130 -7.62 -1.67 -5.02
CA VAL A 130 -7.44 -2.91 -5.78
C VAL A 130 -7.02 -2.53 -7.19
N ASN A 131 -5.77 -2.04 -7.31
CA ASN A 131 -5.21 -1.48 -8.52
C ASN A 131 -4.15 -2.40 -9.16
N THR A 132 -4.30 -3.72 -8.99
CA THR A 132 -3.49 -4.76 -9.64
C THR A 132 -2.04 -4.90 -9.17
N ALA A 133 -1.26 -3.81 -9.15
CA ALA A 133 0.18 -3.86 -8.95
C ALA A 133 0.74 -2.64 -8.18
N HIS A 134 1.78 -2.93 -7.39
CA HIS A 134 2.64 -1.94 -6.73
C HIS A 134 3.93 -1.70 -7.53
N ALA A 135 4.44 -0.47 -7.49
CA ALA A 135 5.80 -0.15 -7.92
C ALA A 135 6.34 0.97 -7.04
N SER A 136 7.63 0.91 -6.73
CA SER A 136 8.34 1.94 -5.96
C SER A 136 8.22 3.30 -6.64
N ASP A 137 8.23 4.37 -5.84
CA ASP A 137 8.07 5.75 -6.31
C ASP A 137 9.37 6.53 -6.45
N SER A 138 10.47 6.03 -5.89
CA SER A 138 11.82 6.57 -6.07
C SER A 138 12.87 5.47 -6.00
N PRO A 139 14.11 5.71 -6.48
CA PRO A 139 15.23 4.76 -6.32
C PRO A 139 15.52 4.42 -4.85
N GLU A 140 15.40 5.39 -3.94
CA GLU A 140 15.62 5.20 -2.50
C GLU A 140 14.55 4.26 -1.91
N ASN A 141 13.29 4.47 -2.31
CA ASN A 141 12.21 3.57 -1.88
C ASN A 141 12.33 2.19 -2.52
N ALA A 142 12.81 2.08 -3.75
CA ALA A 142 13.10 0.77 -4.37
C ALA A 142 14.16 0.01 -3.58
N ALA A 143 15.27 0.66 -3.19
CA ALA A 143 16.32 0.03 -2.39
C ALA A 143 15.79 -0.45 -1.03
N ARG A 144 15.05 0.41 -0.31
CA ARG A 144 14.40 0.06 0.96
C ARG A 144 13.44 -1.12 0.82
N GLU A 145 12.60 -1.09 -0.21
CA GLU A 145 11.61 -2.14 -0.49
C GLU A 145 12.28 -3.49 -0.78
N ILE A 146 13.36 -3.49 -1.57
CA ILE A 146 14.16 -4.69 -1.88
C ILE A 146 14.79 -5.27 -0.60
N GLU A 147 15.32 -4.44 0.29
CA GLU A 147 15.91 -4.88 1.56
C GLU A 147 14.87 -5.56 2.46
N ILE A 148 13.67 -4.99 2.58
CA ILE A 148 12.57 -5.56 3.38
C ILE A 148 12.12 -6.93 2.85
N LEU A 149 12.18 -7.12 1.53
CA LEU A 149 11.80 -8.36 0.87
C LEU A 149 12.78 -9.52 1.15
N ARG A 150 14.00 -9.23 1.62
CA ARG A 150 15.03 -10.22 2.01
C ARG A 150 15.16 -11.35 0.99
N MET A 151 15.24 -10.98 -0.29
CA MET A 151 15.28 -11.95 -1.37
C MET A 151 16.49 -12.88 -1.28
N ASP A 152 17.55 -12.46 -0.61
CA ASP A 152 18.78 -13.20 -0.31
C ASP A 152 18.59 -14.35 0.68
N GLU A 153 17.56 -14.31 1.54
CA GLU A 153 17.16 -15.46 2.37
C GLU A 153 16.52 -16.59 1.53
N SER A 154 16.13 -16.30 0.28
CA SER A 154 15.63 -17.29 -0.68
C SER A 154 16.76 -17.90 -1.51
N ASN A 155 16.68 -19.20 -1.77
CA ASN A 155 17.55 -19.90 -2.72
C ASN A 155 17.51 -19.30 -4.14
N PHE A 156 16.47 -18.51 -4.44
CA PHE A 156 16.30 -17.82 -5.71
C PHE A 156 17.38 -16.78 -5.99
N THR A 157 17.96 -16.15 -4.97
CA THR A 157 19.04 -15.16 -5.18
C THR A 157 20.29 -15.78 -5.78
N GLN A 158 20.61 -17.03 -5.42
CA GLN A 158 21.72 -17.75 -6.05
C GLN A 158 21.43 -18.07 -7.53
N VAL A 159 20.17 -18.43 -7.84
CA VAL A 159 19.71 -18.69 -9.21
C VAL A 159 19.79 -17.43 -10.07
N VAL A 160 19.30 -16.30 -9.55
CA VAL A 160 19.32 -15.01 -10.27
C VAL A 160 20.76 -14.52 -10.47
N ARG A 161 21.61 -14.55 -9.42
CA ARG A 161 23.03 -14.15 -9.54
C ARG A 161 23.77 -14.98 -10.59
N ARG A 162 23.48 -16.28 -10.65
CA ARG A 162 24.05 -17.16 -11.67
C ARG A 162 23.58 -16.77 -13.08
N ALA A 163 22.27 -16.55 -13.26
CA ALA A 163 21.72 -16.14 -14.55
C ALA A 163 22.31 -14.79 -15.02
N ILE A 164 22.43 -13.80 -14.12
CA ILE A 164 23.04 -12.49 -14.43
C ILE A 164 24.51 -12.66 -14.85
N ALA A 165 25.29 -13.46 -14.12
CA ALA A 165 26.68 -13.73 -14.46
C ALA A 165 26.85 -14.44 -15.82
N GLU A 166 25.89 -15.29 -16.20
CA GLU A 166 25.87 -15.98 -17.49
C GLU A 166 25.52 -15.04 -18.66
N THR A 167 24.76 -13.96 -18.44
CA THR A 167 24.41 -12.95 -19.47
C THR A 167 25.36 -11.76 -19.57
N SER A 168 26.25 -11.57 -18.60
CA SER A 168 27.25 -10.48 -18.58
C SER A 168 28.61 -10.88 -19.18
N ASN A 169 28.71 -12.08 -19.77
CA ASN A 169 29.80 -12.59 -20.60
C ASN A 169 29.36 -12.67 -22.07
#